data_AF-A0A326GG98-F1
#
_entry.id   AF-A0A326GG98-F1
#
_cell.length_a   1.000
_cell.length_b   1.000
_cell.length_c   1.000
_cell.angle_alpha   90.00
_cell.angle_beta   90.00
_cell.angle_gamma   90.00
#
_symmetry.space_group_name_H-M   'P 1'
#
loop_
_entity.id
_entity.type
_entity.pdbx_description
1 polymer ?
#
loop_
_entity_poly.entity_id
_entity_poly.type
_entity_poly.pdbx_seq_one_letter_code
_entity_poly.pdbx_strand_id
1 'polypeptide(L)'
;MVAGSLAAGSAVAATPIRHNYIDDLAGFVPGRTDPVSAAANSAAVDAAFASGLRALHIRPGTSFAIARSLVLPSGGTLVGHGKGQQRPTIVMPAACFTNDRGDAGSRYGPTAAGIVVATDNRAAQAAQGVRIVNIALRSERRDGRVLRGIVARNVVDLELADVDISGLPVGVAFCLASIRGSSRIERCRAHDCRSDRDWGAQHPQITGLEIDNDRIDDVATTGLVVDGFRAEDLTVGPAFLAAHGYETDGVNICAPEATGNLFRDILVRNVGEGIDTFGCDSRFEKVVAQNCHIYGIKCVHGASRNVFDRPIIRNAGLAGITVSGSNERVSSPHRVVRVDS
;
A
#
# COMPACT_ATOMS: atom_id res chain seq x y z
N MET A 1 44.59 -17.09 53.52
CA MET A 1 43.22 -16.83 53.02
C MET A 1 43.31 -16.02 51.75
N VAL A 2 42.97 -16.69 50.65
CA VAL A 2 42.60 -16.30 49.28
C VAL A 2 42.92 -14.88 48.79
N ALA A 3 43.91 -14.79 47.89
CA ALA A 3 44.02 -13.73 46.90
C ALA A 3 43.13 -14.11 45.69
N GLY A 4 42.09 -13.33 45.42
CA GLY A 4 41.14 -13.55 44.34
C GLY A 4 41.63 -12.97 43.01
N SER A 5 41.93 -13.86 42.07
CA SER A 5 42.15 -13.57 40.65
C SER A 5 40.84 -13.10 40.00
N LEU A 6 40.80 -11.87 39.52
CA LEU A 6 39.76 -11.38 38.61
C LEU A 6 40.16 -11.80 37.19
N ALA A 7 39.68 -12.95 36.75
CA ALA A 7 39.77 -13.36 35.37
C ALA A 7 38.93 -12.41 34.49
N ALA A 8 39.60 -11.72 33.57
CA ALA A 8 38.97 -10.92 32.53
C ALA A 8 38.09 -11.83 31.67
N GLY A 9 36.78 -11.72 31.82
CA GLY A 9 35.82 -12.32 30.90
C GLY A 9 36.01 -11.70 29.52
N SER A 10 36.50 -12.50 28.57
CA SER A 10 36.56 -12.09 27.17
C SER A 10 35.12 -11.87 26.68
N ALA A 11 34.74 -10.60 26.49
CA ALA A 11 33.54 -10.27 25.75
C ALA A 11 33.70 -10.85 24.33
N VAL A 12 32.92 -11.88 24.02
CA VAL A 12 32.78 -12.36 22.65
C VAL A 12 32.17 -11.21 21.86
N ALA A 13 32.99 -10.52 21.06
CA ALA A 13 32.51 -9.49 20.16
C ALA A 13 31.44 -10.11 19.27
N ALA A 14 30.20 -9.62 19.38
CA ALA A 14 29.11 -10.07 18.53
C ALA A 14 29.56 -9.89 17.07
N THR A 15 29.59 -10.98 16.31
CA THR A 15 29.87 -10.93 14.87
C THR A 15 28.90 -9.93 14.24
N PRO A 16 29.37 -8.85 13.59
CA PRO A 16 28.46 -7.88 13.01
C PRO A 16 27.59 -8.59 11.98
N ILE A 17 26.27 -8.44 12.13
CA ILE A 17 25.30 -8.93 11.15
C ILE A 17 25.61 -8.20 9.84
N ARG A 18 26.09 -8.94 8.84
CA ARG A 18 26.30 -8.39 7.50
C ARG A 18 24.97 -8.37 6.77
N HIS A 19 24.47 -7.16 6.55
CA HIS A 19 23.33 -6.91 5.68
C HIS A 19 23.81 -6.80 4.22
N ASN A 20 23.03 -7.35 3.29
CA ASN A 20 23.22 -7.09 1.87
C ASN A 20 22.57 -5.75 1.54
N TYR A 21 23.38 -4.70 1.38
CA TYR A 21 22.87 -3.38 1.02
C TYR A 21 22.70 -3.24 -0.49
N ILE A 22 21.59 -2.63 -0.92
CA ILE A 22 21.33 -2.32 -2.32
C ILE A 22 22.43 -1.41 -2.88
N ASP A 23 23.00 -0.55 -2.05
CA ASP A 23 24.04 0.39 -2.47
C ASP A 23 25.39 -0.29 -2.74
N ASP A 24 25.55 -1.56 -2.33
CA ASP A 24 26.73 -2.37 -2.62
C ASP A 24 26.56 -3.24 -3.88
N LEU A 25 25.38 -3.20 -4.52
CA LEU A 25 25.13 -3.98 -5.72
C LEU A 25 25.92 -3.42 -6.92
N ALA A 26 26.49 -4.33 -7.70
CA ALA A 26 27.22 -3.96 -8.91
C ALA A 26 26.33 -3.18 -9.89
N GLY A 27 26.79 -2.00 -10.30
CA GLY A 27 26.07 -1.14 -11.25
C GLY A 27 24.93 -0.33 -10.64
N PHE A 28 24.73 -0.37 -9.33
CA PHE A 28 23.75 0.49 -8.65
C PHE A 28 24.27 1.94 -8.57
N VAL A 29 23.37 2.88 -8.84
CA VAL A 29 23.64 4.31 -8.97
C VAL A 29 22.68 5.10 -8.07
N PRO A 30 23.03 5.34 -6.79
CA PRO A 30 22.23 6.16 -5.90
C PRO A 30 22.32 7.65 -6.26
N GLY A 31 21.35 8.42 -5.77
CA GLY A 31 21.27 9.88 -5.88
C GLY A 31 20.83 10.42 -7.24
N ARG A 32 20.67 9.57 -8.25
CA ARG A 32 20.30 9.96 -9.62
C ARG A 32 18.90 9.47 -9.98
N THR A 33 18.14 10.33 -10.66
CA THR A 33 16.76 10.05 -11.11
C THR A 33 16.61 9.96 -12.62
N ASP A 34 17.70 10.10 -13.39
CA ASP A 34 17.65 9.97 -14.84
C ASP A 34 17.33 8.54 -15.31
N PRO A 35 16.70 8.35 -16.48
CA PRO A 35 16.27 7.03 -16.97
C PRO A 35 17.39 5.98 -17.09
N VAL A 36 18.63 6.41 -17.37
CA VAL A 36 19.77 5.50 -17.49
C VAL A 36 20.12 4.92 -16.13
N SER A 37 20.24 5.78 -15.12
CA SER A 37 20.47 5.37 -13.73
C SER A 37 19.31 4.52 -13.20
N ALA A 38 18.08 4.90 -13.53
CA ALA A 38 16.88 4.16 -13.16
C ALA A 38 16.87 2.72 -13.72
N ALA A 39 17.31 2.55 -14.98
CA ALA A 39 17.41 1.25 -15.62
C ALA A 39 18.50 0.38 -14.98
N ALA A 40 19.66 0.98 -14.67
CA ALA A 40 20.76 0.30 -13.99
C ALA A 40 20.34 -0.19 -12.59
N ASN A 41 19.64 0.65 -11.83
CA ASN A 41 19.14 0.32 -10.49
C ASN A 41 18.11 -0.82 -10.51
N SER A 42 17.12 -0.77 -11.41
CA SER A 42 16.16 -1.86 -11.56
C SER A 42 16.86 -3.18 -11.92
N ALA A 43 17.83 -3.16 -12.85
CA ALA A 43 18.58 -4.34 -13.23
C ALA A 43 19.43 -4.91 -12.09
N ALA A 44 20.06 -4.06 -11.28
CA ALA A 44 20.85 -4.47 -10.12
C ALA A 44 19.98 -5.19 -9.07
N VAL A 45 18.80 -4.66 -8.77
CA VAL A 45 17.84 -5.28 -7.83
C VAL A 45 17.34 -6.62 -8.34
N ASP A 46 16.98 -6.71 -9.62
CA ASP A 46 16.54 -7.98 -10.21
C ASP A 46 17.64 -9.03 -10.19
N ALA A 47 18.86 -8.66 -10.56
CA ALA A 47 20.01 -9.57 -10.53
C ALA A 47 20.26 -10.09 -9.10
N ALA A 48 20.12 -9.22 -8.09
CA ALA A 48 20.21 -9.62 -6.70
C ALA A 48 19.17 -10.69 -6.32
N PHE A 49 17.88 -10.47 -6.61
CA PHE A 49 16.85 -11.47 -6.31
C PHE A 49 16.98 -12.75 -7.15
N ALA A 50 17.37 -12.63 -8.42
CA ALA A 50 17.63 -13.75 -9.33
C ALA A 50 18.81 -14.61 -8.86
N SER A 51 19.80 -14.01 -8.18
CA SER A 51 20.92 -14.74 -7.57
C SER A 51 20.55 -15.54 -6.32
N GLY A 52 19.30 -15.42 -5.84
CA GLY A 52 18.82 -16.12 -4.66
C GLY A 52 18.81 -15.28 -3.38
N LEU A 53 19.22 -14.01 -3.42
CA LEU A 53 19.03 -13.12 -2.28
C LEU A 53 17.53 -13.02 -1.95
N ARG A 54 17.23 -12.93 -0.65
CA ARG A 54 15.87 -12.78 -0.13
C ARG A 54 15.68 -11.51 0.68
N ALA A 55 16.77 -10.86 1.10
CA ALA A 55 16.71 -9.60 1.81
C ALA A 55 17.70 -8.61 1.20
N LEU A 56 17.19 -7.44 0.85
CA LEU A 56 17.96 -6.27 0.49
C LEU A 56 17.70 -5.16 1.50
N HIS A 57 18.77 -4.56 1.97
CA HIS A 57 18.73 -3.42 2.89
C HIS A 57 19.09 -2.14 2.15
N ILE A 58 18.57 -1.01 2.60
CA ILE A 58 18.87 0.29 1.99
C ILE A 58 19.46 1.20 3.06
N ARG A 59 20.61 1.83 2.78
CA ARG A 59 21.28 2.69 3.76
C ARG A 59 20.46 3.95 4.09
N PRO A 60 20.64 4.55 5.28
CA PRO A 60 20.01 5.81 5.63
C PRO A 60 20.31 6.92 4.64
N GLY A 61 19.26 7.61 4.20
CA GLY A 61 19.33 8.74 3.27
C GLY A 61 19.52 8.34 1.80
N THR A 62 19.65 7.05 1.48
CA THR A 62 19.77 6.61 0.08
C THR A 62 18.50 6.94 -0.67
N SER A 63 18.64 7.66 -1.77
CA SER A 63 17.58 7.90 -2.75
C SER A 63 18.01 7.32 -4.09
N PHE A 64 17.13 6.64 -4.81
CA PHE A 64 17.44 6.13 -6.14
C PHE A 64 16.18 5.99 -7.00
N ALA A 65 16.30 6.10 -8.31
CA ALA A 65 15.20 5.83 -9.22
C ALA A 65 15.19 4.39 -9.71
N ILE A 66 14.01 3.91 -10.10
CA ILE A 66 13.77 2.64 -10.80
C ILE A 66 13.13 2.92 -12.16
N ALA A 67 13.45 2.14 -13.19
CA ALA A 67 12.88 2.30 -14.53
C ALA A 67 11.64 1.44 -14.78
N ARG A 68 11.37 0.50 -13.88
CA ARG A 68 10.24 -0.43 -13.92
C ARG A 68 9.97 -1.01 -12.54
N SER A 69 8.82 -1.65 -12.38
CA SER A 69 8.39 -2.34 -11.17
C SER A 69 9.52 -3.19 -10.61
N LEU A 70 9.85 -2.99 -9.32
CA LEU A 70 10.69 -3.92 -8.58
C LEU A 70 9.86 -5.14 -8.24
N VAL A 71 10.38 -6.32 -8.54
CA VAL A 71 9.65 -7.57 -8.37
C VAL A 71 10.21 -8.34 -7.18
N LEU A 72 9.45 -8.43 -6.10
CA LEU A 72 9.84 -9.19 -4.91
C LEU A 72 9.33 -10.63 -5.02
N PRO A 73 10.20 -11.64 -4.87
CA PRO A 73 9.78 -13.04 -4.84
C PRO A 73 9.15 -13.40 -3.49
N SER A 74 8.63 -14.63 -3.37
CA SER A 74 8.30 -15.22 -2.05
C SER A 74 9.51 -15.17 -1.10
N GLY A 75 9.27 -14.75 0.15
CA GLY A 75 10.30 -14.45 1.15
C GLY A 75 11.12 -13.17 0.88
N GLY A 76 10.81 -12.44 -0.20
CA GLY A 76 11.46 -11.21 -0.59
C GLY A 76 11.27 -10.11 0.46
N THR A 77 12.37 -9.48 0.84
CA THR A 77 12.42 -8.46 1.89
C THR A 77 13.18 -7.25 1.39
N LEU A 78 12.59 -6.07 1.56
CA LEU A 78 13.22 -4.77 1.33
C LEU A 78 13.12 -3.92 2.60
N VAL A 79 14.26 -3.59 3.20
CA VAL A 79 14.31 -2.89 4.50
C VAL A 79 15.17 -1.64 4.41
N GLY A 80 14.54 -0.49 4.51
CA GLY A 80 15.24 0.78 4.66
C GLY A 80 15.72 1.00 6.08
N HIS A 81 16.95 1.49 6.22
CA HIS A 81 17.50 1.98 7.48
C HIS A 81 17.44 3.50 7.51
N GLY A 82 17.29 4.09 8.68
CA GLY A 82 17.20 5.55 8.84
C GLY A 82 15.86 5.99 9.42
N LYS A 83 15.80 7.21 9.96
CA LYS A 83 14.60 7.79 10.58
C LYS A 83 14.27 9.15 9.96
N GLY A 84 12.98 9.50 9.94
CA GLY A 84 12.52 10.81 9.46
C GLY A 84 13.03 11.12 8.05
N GLN A 85 13.77 12.23 7.90
CA GLN A 85 14.32 12.66 6.61
C GLN A 85 15.40 11.72 6.04
N GLN A 86 15.94 10.79 6.83
CA GLN A 86 16.87 9.76 6.36
C GLN A 86 16.17 8.48 5.90
N ARG A 87 14.83 8.45 5.85
CA ARG A 87 14.10 7.31 5.28
C ARG A 87 14.53 7.14 3.81
N PRO A 88 14.98 5.95 3.39
CA PRO A 88 15.40 5.74 2.02
C PRO A 88 14.25 5.94 1.04
N THR A 89 14.54 6.52 -0.12
CA THR A 89 13.52 6.91 -1.10
C THR A 89 13.74 6.20 -2.43
N ILE A 90 12.70 5.51 -2.91
CA ILE A 90 12.62 4.94 -4.25
C ILE A 90 11.79 5.90 -5.10
N VAL A 91 12.34 6.35 -6.22
CA VAL A 91 11.68 7.28 -7.13
C VAL A 91 11.17 6.51 -8.34
N MET A 92 9.93 6.78 -8.74
CA MET A 92 9.30 6.35 -9.99
C MET A 92 9.29 7.53 -10.97
N PRO A 93 10.31 7.66 -11.87
CA PRO A 93 10.38 8.80 -12.77
C PRO A 93 9.27 8.78 -13.81
N ALA A 94 8.75 9.96 -14.17
CA ALA A 94 7.64 10.07 -15.13
C ALA A 94 8.03 9.60 -16.55
N ALA A 95 9.32 9.62 -16.86
CA ALA A 95 9.87 9.12 -18.11
C ALA A 95 9.87 7.58 -18.19
N CYS A 96 9.77 6.89 -17.05
CA CYS A 96 9.83 5.43 -16.96
C CYS A 96 8.45 4.81 -16.66
N PHE A 97 7.65 5.47 -15.82
CA PHE A 97 6.31 4.99 -15.43
C PHE A 97 5.23 5.62 -16.30
N THR A 98 5.00 4.98 -17.46
CA THR A 98 4.21 5.56 -18.55
C THR A 98 2.81 4.96 -18.70
N ASN A 99 2.39 4.03 -17.83
CA ASN A 99 1.07 3.40 -17.96
C ASN A 99 -0.05 4.44 -17.93
N ASP A 100 -0.92 4.42 -18.93
CA ASP A 100 -1.99 5.39 -19.16
C ASP A 100 -3.37 4.73 -19.35
N ARG A 101 -3.50 3.47 -18.92
CA ARG A 101 -4.73 2.70 -19.01
C ARG A 101 -5.09 2.14 -17.64
N GLY A 102 -6.39 2.15 -17.33
CA GLY A 102 -6.94 1.64 -16.06
C GLY A 102 -7.56 0.24 -16.14
N ASP A 103 -7.53 -0.39 -17.33
CA ASP A 103 -8.11 -1.72 -17.55
C ASP A 103 -7.32 -2.81 -16.81
N ALA A 104 -7.98 -3.93 -16.47
CA ALA A 104 -7.39 -4.99 -15.64
C ALA A 104 -6.05 -5.53 -16.17
N GLY A 105 -5.84 -5.56 -17.50
CA GLY A 105 -4.62 -6.08 -18.11
C GLY A 105 -3.39 -5.17 -17.98
N SER A 106 -3.60 -3.87 -17.71
CA SER A 106 -2.52 -2.87 -17.67
C SER A 106 -2.08 -2.47 -16.26
N ARG A 107 -2.88 -2.82 -15.23
CA ARG A 107 -2.70 -2.40 -13.83
C ARG A 107 -1.36 -2.76 -13.18
N TYR A 108 -0.73 -3.84 -13.65
CA TYR A 108 0.41 -4.50 -13.01
C TYR A 108 1.63 -4.61 -13.92
N GLY A 109 1.59 -3.96 -15.08
CA GLY A 109 2.70 -3.96 -16.03
C GLY A 109 3.98 -3.37 -15.42
N PRO A 110 5.13 -3.59 -16.08
CA PRO A 110 6.44 -3.13 -15.60
C PRO A 110 6.54 -1.61 -15.44
N THR A 111 5.67 -0.82 -16.08
CA THR A 111 5.65 0.64 -15.98
C THR A 111 4.43 1.18 -15.25
N ALA A 112 3.67 0.31 -14.58
CA ALA A 112 2.41 0.63 -13.92
C ALA A 112 2.50 0.62 -12.38
N ALA A 113 3.49 -0.03 -11.79
CA ALA A 113 3.61 -0.17 -10.33
C ALA A 113 5.04 0.04 -9.83
N GLY A 114 5.26 0.67 -8.69
CA GLY A 114 6.60 0.84 -8.14
C GLY A 114 7.20 -0.48 -7.65
N ILE A 115 6.46 -1.20 -6.82
CA ILE A 115 6.85 -2.52 -6.30
C ILE A 115 5.72 -3.51 -6.51
N VAL A 116 6.05 -4.70 -6.98
CA VAL A 116 5.12 -5.81 -7.18
C VAL A 116 5.66 -7.03 -6.44
N VAL A 117 4.81 -7.67 -5.64
CA VAL A 117 5.10 -9.01 -5.12
C VAL A 117 4.74 -10.01 -6.21
N ALA A 118 5.75 -10.63 -6.82
CA ALA A 118 5.52 -11.64 -7.86
C ALA A 118 5.16 -12.98 -7.24
N THR A 119 4.01 -13.48 -7.71
CA THR A 119 3.69 -14.90 -7.68
C THR A 119 3.19 -15.30 -9.04
N ASP A 120 3.23 -16.60 -9.32
CA ASP A 120 2.29 -17.17 -10.28
C ASP A 120 0.89 -16.77 -9.79
N ASN A 121 0.07 -16.17 -10.66
CA ASN A 121 -1.27 -15.67 -10.33
C ASN A 121 -2.27 -16.83 -10.11
N ARG A 122 -1.94 -17.77 -9.22
CA ARG A 122 -2.71 -18.96 -8.87
C ARG A 122 -2.75 -19.14 -7.36
N ALA A 123 -3.94 -19.39 -6.80
CA ALA A 123 -4.17 -19.48 -5.36
C ALA A 123 -3.24 -20.47 -4.65
N ALA A 124 -2.92 -21.60 -5.28
CA ALA A 124 -2.04 -22.64 -4.72
C ALA A 124 -0.57 -22.21 -4.57
N GLN A 125 -0.16 -21.09 -5.17
CA GLN A 125 1.22 -20.62 -5.25
C GLN A 125 1.39 -19.24 -4.59
N ALA A 126 0.70 -19.01 -3.48
CA ALA A 126 0.79 -17.75 -2.73
C ALA A 126 2.22 -17.45 -2.26
N ALA A 127 2.66 -16.20 -2.42
CA ALA A 127 3.93 -15.74 -1.84
C ALA A 127 3.83 -15.81 -0.32
N GLN A 128 4.93 -16.12 0.34
CA GLN A 128 5.01 -16.29 1.78
C GLN A 128 6.00 -15.28 2.36
N GLY A 129 5.66 -14.64 3.47
CA GLY A 129 6.63 -13.93 4.31
C GLY A 129 7.32 -12.75 3.61
N VAL A 130 6.61 -12.01 2.77
CA VAL A 130 7.16 -10.84 2.05
C VAL A 130 7.12 -9.61 2.93
N ARG A 131 8.21 -8.84 2.95
CA ARG A 131 8.37 -7.69 3.86
C ARG A 131 8.89 -6.46 3.15
N ILE A 132 8.21 -5.33 3.32
CA ILE A 132 8.65 -4.02 2.82
C ILE A 132 8.57 -3.05 3.99
N VAL A 133 9.73 -2.57 4.45
CA VAL A 133 9.84 -1.86 5.73
C VAL A 133 10.64 -0.57 5.58
N ASN A 134 10.10 0.52 6.12
CA ASN A 134 10.76 1.82 6.30
C ASN A 134 11.37 2.40 5.01
N ILE A 135 10.54 2.51 3.96
CA ILE A 135 10.91 3.13 2.69
C ILE A 135 9.91 4.22 2.31
N ALA A 136 10.34 5.20 1.55
CA ALA A 136 9.48 6.10 0.80
C ALA A 136 9.45 5.67 -0.67
N LEU A 137 8.29 5.70 -1.30
CA LEU A 137 8.10 5.49 -2.74
C LEU A 137 7.44 6.75 -3.32
N ARG A 138 8.16 7.46 -4.20
CA ARG A 138 7.70 8.74 -4.75
C ARG A 138 7.52 8.65 -6.24
N SER A 139 6.33 8.98 -6.72
CA SER A 139 6.09 9.16 -8.15
C SER A 139 6.39 10.59 -8.55
N GLU A 140 7.18 10.76 -9.62
CA GLU A 140 7.20 12.02 -10.35
C GLU A 140 5.86 12.19 -11.05
N ARG A 141 4.98 12.99 -10.44
CA ARG A 141 3.61 13.16 -10.88
C ARG A 141 3.56 13.72 -12.31
N ARG A 142 2.92 12.98 -13.20
CA ARG A 142 2.54 13.43 -14.54
C ARG A 142 1.11 12.99 -14.82
N ASP A 143 0.25 13.96 -15.12
CA ASP A 143 -1.13 13.67 -15.46
C ASP A 143 -1.25 12.74 -16.66
N GLY A 144 -2.34 11.97 -16.67
CA GLY A 144 -2.57 10.98 -17.69
C GLY A 144 -1.77 9.70 -17.54
N ARG A 145 -1.38 9.38 -16.30
CA ARG A 145 -0.82 8.09 -15.93
C ARG A 145 -1.70 7.41 -14.88
N VAL A 146 -1.90 6.12 -15.00
CA VAL A 146 -2.56 5.28 -13.98
C VAL A 146 -1.49 4.42 -13.35
N LEU A 147 -1.10 4.72 -12.11
CA LEU A 147 0.03 4.11 -11.43
C LEU A 147 -0.37 3.50 -10.09
N ARG A 148 0.41 2.52 -9.64
CA ARG A 148 0.31 1.93 -8.31
C ARG A 148 1.62 2.09 -7.56
N GLY A 149 1.51 2.23 -6.25
CA GLY A 149 2.70 2.25 -5.39
C GLY A 149 3.23 0.84 -5.18
N ILE A 150 2.61 0.13 -4.23
CA ILE A 150 2.91 -1.27 -3.92
C ILE A 150 1.71 -2.14 -4.29
N VAL A 151 1.98 -3.20 -5.04
CA VAL A 151 1.03 -4.24 -5.40
C VAL A 151 1.41 -5.54 -4.72
N ALA A 152 0.52 -6.09 -3.92
CA ALA A 152 0.68 -7.43 -3.35
C ALA A 152 -0.59 -8.25 -3.60
N ARG A 153 -0.47 -9.33 -4.36
CA ARG A 153 -1.58 -10.19 -4.73
C ARG A 153 -1.25 -11.63 -4.34
N ASN A 154 -2.21 -12.32 -3.73
CA ASN A 154 -2.07 -13.70 -3.26
C ASN A 154 -0.82 -13.90 -2.38
N VAL A 155 -0.82 -13.22 -1.22
CA VAL A 155 0.29 -13.27 -0.27
C VAL A 155 -0.20 -13.74 1.09
N VAL A 156 0.58 -14.62 1.71
CA VAL A 156 0.43 -15.06 3.10
C VAL A 156 1.59 -14.45 3.90
N ASP A 157 1.28 -13.93 5.08
CA ASP A 157 2.25 -13.29 5.98
C ASP A 157 2.97 -12.09 5.33
N LEU A 158 2.21 -11.17 4.74
CA LEU A 158 2.71 -9.89 4.22
C LEU A 158 2.99 -8.92 5.38
N GLU A 159 4.14 -8.24 5.34
CA GLU A 159 4.44 -7.12 6.23
C GLU A 159 4.76 -5.86 5.42
N LEU A 160 3.90 -4.86 5.54
CA LEU A 160 4.18 -3.49 5.08
C LEU A 160 4.28 -2.61 6.32
N ALA A 161 5.46 -2.09 6.64
CA ALA A 161 5.66 -1.30 7.85
C ALA A 161 6.43 -0.01 7.58
N ASP A 162 5.94 1.12 8.12
CA ASP A 162 6.60 2.43 7.99
C ASP A 162 6.84 2.85 6.53
N VAL A 163 5.96 2.43 5.61
CA VAL A 163 6.03 2.74 4.17
C VAL A 163 5.27 4.02 3.86
N ASP A 164 5.90 4.93 3.13
CA ASP A 164 5.32 6.21 2.73
C ASP A 164 5.27 6.33 1.20
N ILE A 165 4.08 6.50 0.64
CA ILE A 165 3.86 6.56 -0.81
C ILE A 165 3.25 7.91 -1.17
N SER A 166 3.83 8.60 -2.14
CA SER A 166 3.34 9.91 -2.55
C SER A 166 3.49 10.25 -4.02
N GLY A 167 2.71 11.24 -4.46
CA GLY A 167 2.84 11.84 -5.78
C GLY A 167 2.24 11.04 -6.93
N LEU A 168 1.46 9.98 -6.65
CA LEU A 168 0.77 9.26 -7.72
C LEU A 168 -0.24 10.18 -8.41
N PRO A 169 -0.34 10.17 -9.75
CA PRO A 169 -1.33 10.98 -10.47
C PRO A 169 -2.75 10.44 -10.25
N VAL A 170 -3.07 9.28 -10.82
CA VAL A 170 -4.28 8.50 -10.48
C VAL A 170 -3.91 7.03 -10.28
N GLY A 171 -4.69 6.31 -9.46
CA GLY A 171 -4.48 4.90 -9.12
C GLY A 171 -4.31 4.70 -7.61
N VAL A 172 -3.64 3.61 -7.23
CA VAL A 172 -3.71 3.07 -5.87
C VAL A 172 -2.33 3.03 -5.21
N ALA A 173 -2.18 3.65 -4.05
CA ALA A 173 -0.90 3.61 -3.33
C ALA A 173 -0.57 2.22 -2.81
N PHE A 174 -1.49 1.58 -2.07
CA PHE A 174 -1.37 0.20 -1.59
C PHE A 174 -2.48 -0.64 -2.20
N CYS A 175 -2.16 -1.48 -3.20
CA CYS A 175 -3.12 -2.31 -3.91
C CYS A 175 -2.93 -3.77 -3.47
N LEU A 176 -3.87 -4.26 -2.67
CA LEU A 176 -3.79 -5.56 -2.03
C LEU A 176 -4.93 -6.46 -2.49
N ALA A 177 -4.64 -7.73 -2.73
CA ALA A 177 -5.69 -8.71 -3.02
C ALA A 177 -5.31 -10.10 -2.53
N SER A 178 -6.28 -10.85 -2.01
CA SER A 178 -6.08 -12.23 -1.55
C SER A 178 -4.98 -12.34 -0.48
N ILE A 179 -5.00 -11.45 0.52
CA ILE A 179 -4.01 -11.38 1.60
C ILE A 179 -4.46 -12.21 2.81
N ARG A 180 -3.60 -13.10 3.30
CA ARG A 180 -3.95 -14.08 4.35
C ARG A 180 -2.84 -14.23 5.38
N GLY A 181 -3.08 -15.06 6.39
CA GLY A 181 -2.11 -15.35 7.45
C GLY A 181 -1.94 -14.19 8.42
N SER A 182 -0.78 -14.10 9.06
CA SER A 182 -0.42 -13.04 10.01
C SER A 182 0.02 -11.74 9.30
N SER A 183 -0.74 -11.35 8.27
CA SER A 183 -0.42 -10.19 7.44
C SER A 183 -0.75 -8.88 8.15
N ARG A 184 0.13 -7.89 7.99
CA ARG A 184 0.03 -6.58 8.65
C ARG A 184 0.46 -5.42 7.77
N ILE A 185 -0.24 -4.30 7.94
CA ILE A 185 0.10 -2.99 7.40
C ILE A 185 0.20 -2.04 8.59
N GLU A 186 1.39 -1.54 8.88
CA GLU A 186 1.65 -0.76 10.08
C GLU A 186 2.29 0.58 9.76
N ARG A 187 1.71 1.67 10.25
CA ARG A 187 2.27 3.03 10.16
C ARG A 187 2.60 3.44 8.72
N CYS A 188 1.82 2.93 7.77
CA CYS A 188 1.95 3.25 6.36
C CYS A 188 1.16 4.50 5.99
N ARG A 189 1.59 5.21 4.95
CA ARG A 189 1.00 6.48 4.53
C ARG A 189 0.89 6.58 3.01
N ALA A 190 -0.25 7.06 2.52
CA ALA A 190 -0.47 7.47 1.14
C ALA A 190 -0.81 8.97 1.13
N HIS A 191 -0.07 9.80 0.38
CA HIS A 191 -0.36 11.22 0.36
C HIS A 191 0.06 11.99 -0.91
N ASP A 192 -0.49 13.20 -1.07
CA ASP A 192 -0.19 14.13 -2.17
C ASP A 192 -0.44 13.55 -3.57
N CYS A 193 -1.45 12.68 -3.69
CA CYS A 193 -1.87 12.09 -4.95
C CYS A 193 -2.92 12.98 -5.62
N ARG A 194 -2.76 13.23 -6.92
CA ARG A 194 -3.67 14.13 -7.64
C ARG A 194 -3.68 13.93 -9.14
N SER A 195 -4.87 13.95 -9.74
CA SER A 195 -5.03 14.12 -11.18
C SER A 195 -6.09 15.16 -11.54
N ASP A 196 -5.88 15.89 -12.62
CA ASP A 196 -6.88 16.78 -13.23
C ASP A 196 -7.33 16.27 -14.61
N ARG A 197 -6.88 15.09 -15.05
CA ARG A 197 -7.23 14.56 -16.36
C ARG A 197 -8.70 14.09 -16.38
N ASP A 198 -9.43 14.48 -17.42
CA ASP A 198 -10.66 13.78 -17.80
C ASP A 198 -10.31 12.44 -18.48
N TRP A 199 -10.79 11.35 -17.89
CA TRP A 199 -10.55 9.97 -18.33
C TRP A 199 -11.65 9.41 -19.25
N GLY A 200 -12.67 10.21 -19.60
CA GLY A 200 -13.75 9.80 -20.51
C GLY A 200 -14.51 8.59 -19.98
N ALA A 201 -14.67 7.52 -20.77
CA ALA A 201 -15.35 6.32 -20.29
C ALA A 201 -14.51 5.46 -19.31
N GLN A 202 -13.23 5.79 -19.09
CA GLN A 202 -12.44 5.14 -18.06
C GLN A 202 -12.70 5.86 -16.72
N HIS A 203 -12.89 5.10 -15.66
CA HIS A 203 -13.14 5.62 -14.32
C HIS A 203 -12.04 5.18 -13.34
N PRO A 204 -10.77 5.59 -13.53
CA PRO A 204 -9.72 5.27 -12.57
C PRO A 204 -9.89 6.14 -11.31
N GLN A 205 -9.76 5.53 -10.13
CA GLN A 205 -9.89 6.21 -8.85
C GLN A 205 -8.51 6.51 -8.22
N ILE A 206 -8.45 7.47 -7.29
CA ILE A 206 -7.27 7.69 -6.46
C ILE A 206 -7.52 7.07 -5.08
N THR A 207 -6.81 5.99 -4.75
CA THR A 207 -7.07 5.24 -3.52
C THR A 207 -5.80 5.11 -2.68
N GLY A 208 -5.92 5.38 -1.38
CA GLY A 208 -4.83 5.17 -0.42
C GLY A 208 -4.52 3.67 -0.25
N LEU A 209 -5.51 2.93 0.25
CA LEU A 209 -5.43 1.48 0.44
C LEU A 209 -6.62 0.81 -0.25
N GLU A 210 -6.38 -0.06 -1.22
CA GLU A 210 -7.38 -0.88 -1.88
C GLU A 210 -7.20 -2.34 -1.48
N ILE A 211 -8.30 -3.02 -1.17
CA ILE A 211 -8.33 -4.42 -0.80
C ILE A 211 -9.34 -5.18 -1.67
N ASP A 212 -8.88 -6.24 -2.32
CA ASP A 212 -9.68 -7.24 -3.04
C ASP A 212 -10.42 -6.80 -4.31
N ASN A 213 -10.02 -5.69 -4.95
CA ASN A 213 -10.55 -5.33 -6.27
C ASN A 213 -10.16 -6.35 -7.36
N ASP A 214 -8.97 -6.96 -7.24
CA ASP A 214 -8.41 -7.92 -8.22
C ASP A 214 -7.95 -9.23 -7.55
N ARG A 215 -8.86 -9.91 -6.84
CA ARG A 215 -8.61 -11.20 -6.18
C ARG A 215 -8.06 -12.25 -7.15
N ILE A 216 -7.23 -13.14 -6.61
CA ILE A 216 -6.70 -14.31 -7.31
C ILE A 216 -7.56 -15.52 -6.98
N ASP A 217 -8.15 -16.15 -8.00
CA ASP A 217 -9.05 -17.32 -7.89
C ASP A 217 -10.13 -17.15 -6.81
N ASP A 218 -10.74 -15.95 -6.75
CA ASP A 218 -11.75 -15.53 -5.76
C ASP A 218 -11.35 -15.66 -4.29
N VAL A 219 -10.08 -15.91 -4.00
CA VAL A 219 -9.55 -15.99 -2.63
C VAL A 219 -9.65 -14.61 -1.99
N ALA A 220 -10.47 -14.50 -0.94
CA ALA A 220 -10.65 -13.26 -0.20
C ALA A 220 -9.47 -12.97 0.75
N THR A 221 -9.28 -11.69 1.03
CA THR A 221 -8.43 -11.21 2.11
C THR A 221 -9.10 -11.49 3.46
N THR A 222 -8.38 -12.15 4.37
CA THR A 222 -8.92 -12.49 5.69
C THR A 222 -7.88 -12.27 6.79
N GLY A 223 -8.34 -11.77 7.95
CA GLY A 223 -7.50 -11.60 9.13
C GLY A 223 -6.42 -10.53 9.00
N LEU A 224 -6.51 -9.63 8.03
CA LEU A 224 -5.54 -8.55 7.83
C LEU A 224 -5.61 -7.55 8.98
N VAL A 225 -4.44 -7.19 9.53
CA VAL A 225 -4.32 -6.11 10.51
C VAL A 225 -3.76 -4.86 9.84
N VAL A 226 -4.50 -3.75 9.94
CA VAL A 226 -4.09 -2.43 9.48
C VAL A 226 -4.05 -1.50 10.67
N ASP A 227 -2.87 -0.98 11.00
CA ASP A 227 -2.62 -0.20 12.22
C ASP A 227 -1.88 1.09 11.91
N GLY A 228 -2.44 2.23 12.33
CA GLY A 228 -1.77 3.53 12.18
C GLY A 228 -1.65 3.99 10.72
N PHE A 229 -2.51 3.49 9.83
CA PHE A 229 -2.51 3.88 8.42
C PHE A 229 -3.02 5.31 8.22
N ARG A 230 -2.43 6.03 7.27
CA ARG A 230 -2.82 7.40 6.93
C ARG A 230 -3.03 7.57 5.43
N ALA A 231 -4.18 8.10 5.03
CA ALA A 231 -4.42 8.57 3.67
C ALA A 231 -4.73 10.08 3.71
N GLU A 232 -3.90 10.89 3.07
CA GLU A 232 -3.99 12.35 3.18
C GLU A 232 -3.84 13.04 1.83
N ASP A 233 -4.69 14.01 1.53
CA ASP A 233 -4.53 14.85 0.34
C ASP A 233 -4.54 14.02 -0.96
N LEU A 234 -5.52 13.10 -1.06
CA LEU A 234 -5.86 12.37 -2.29
C LEU A 234 -6.96 13.18 -2.98
N THR A 235 -6.59 13.96 -3.99
CA THR A 235 -7.46 15.01 -4.53
C THR A 235 -7.59 14.94 -6.04
N VAL A 236 -8.67 15.49 -6.57
CA VAL A 236 -8.86 15.65 -8.01
C VAL A 236 -8.88 17.12 -8.40
N GLY A 237 -8.54 17.41 -9.65
CA GLY A 237 -8.70 18.74 -10.22
C GLY A 237 -10.09 18.97 -10.82
N PRO A 238 -10.39 20.22 -11.23
CA PRO A 238 -11.70 20.61 -11.73
C PRO A 238 -12.20 19.80 -12.94
N ALA A 239 -11.32 19.45 -13.88
CA ALA A 239 -11.72 18.73 -15.09
C ALA A 239 -12.05 17.26 -14.79
N PHE A 240 -11.25 16.61 -13.94
CA PHE A 240 -11.60 15.28 -13.42
C PHE A 240 -12.92 15.35 -12.64
N LEU A 241 -13.04 16.30 -11.71
CA LEU A 241 -14.22 16.43 -10.84
C LEU A 241 -15.52 16.63 -11.63
N ALA A 242 -15.48 17.46 -12.67
CA ALA A 242 -16.65 17.73 -13.51
C ALA A 242 -17.11 16.49 -14.30
N ALA A 243 -16.18 15.62 -14.71
CA ALA A 243 -16.47 14.46 -15.52
C ALA A 243 -16.82 13.21 -14.70
N HIS A 244 -16.17 13.01 -13.56
CA HIS A 244 -16.20 11.75 -12.80
C HIS A 244 -16.70 11.90 -11.37
N GLY A 245 -16.83 13.13 -10.86
CA GLY A 245 -17.05 13.34 -9.43
C GLY A 245 -15.76 13.20 -8.63
N TYR A 246 -15.89 13.11 -7.31
CA TYR A 246 -14.76 13.06 -6.39
C TYR A 246 -14.36 11.61 -6.08
N GLU A 247 -13.89 10.89 -7.10
CA GLU A 247 -13.56 9.46 -7.08
C GLU A 247 -12.20 9.18 -6.40
N THR A 248 -12.14 9.41 -5.09
CA THR A 248 -10.93 9.16 -4.30
C THR A 248 -11.28 8.57 -2.94
N ASP A 249 -10.57 7.52 -2.53
CA ASP A 249 -10.84 6.81 -1.29
C ASP A 249 -9.61 6.79 -0.37
N GLY A 250 -9.81 7.00 0.93
CA GLY A 250 -8.75 6.75 1.91
C GLY A 250 -8.45 5.25 2.02
N VAL A 251 -9.48 4.46 2.30
CA VAL A 251 -9.46 2.99 2.30
C VAL A 251 -10.67 2.49 1.52
N ASN A 252 -10.45 1.61 0.54
CA ASN A 252 -11.46 0.93 -0.25
C ASN A 252 -11.35 -0.59 -0.06
N ILE A 253 -12.44 -1.24 0.35
CA ILE A 253 -12.54 -2.70 0.47
C ILE A 253 -13.59 -3.18 -0.52
N CYS A 254 -13.17 -3.82 -1.60
CA CYS A 254 -13.98 -4.02 -2.79
C CYS A 254 -14.71 -5.37 -2.85
N ALA A 255 -14.66 -6.20 -1.80
CA ALA A 255 -15.28 -7.52 -1.78
C ALA A 255 -16.00 -7.81 -0.45
N PRO A 256 -17.26 -8.29 -0.47
CA PRO A 256 -17.97 -8.67 0.76
C PRO A 256 -17.38 -9.89 1.46
N GLU A 257 -16.63 -10.73 0.75
CA GLU A 257 -15.93 -11.87 1.33
C GLU A 257 -14.66 -11.47 2.11
N ALA A 258 -14.20 -10.22 1.98
CA ALA A 258 -13.11 -9.70 2.80
C ALA A 258 -13.59 -9.57 4.26
N THR A 259 -13.13 -10.48 5.13
CA THR A 259 -13.71 -10.68 6.47
C THR A 259 -12.67 -10.85 7.57
N GLY A 260 -13.08 -10.56 8.82
CA GLY A 260 -12.25 -10.74 10.00
C GLY A 260 -11.05 -9.80 10.07
N ASN A 261 -11.10 -8.69 9.32
CA ASN A 261 -10.00 -7.72 9.27
C ASN A 261 -10.11 -6.74 10.44
N LEU A 262 -8.95 -6.29 10.94
CA LEU A 262 -8.85 -5.29 11.99
C LEU A 262 -8.18 -4.04 11.45
N PHE A 263 -8.90 -2.93 11.45
CA PHE A 263 -8.39 -1.61 11.14
C PHE A 263 -8.37 -0.79 12.42
N ARG A 264 -7.20 -0.29 12.83
CA ARG A 264 -7.08 0.53 14.03
C ARG A 264 -6.22 1.76 13.79
N ASP A 265 -6.55 2.84 14.49
CA ASP A 265 -5.80 4.10 14.44
C ASP A 265 -5.63 4.64 12.99
N ILE A 266 -6.72 4.57 12.21
CA ILE A 266 -6.74 5.02 10.80
C ILE A 266 -7.03 6.52 10.74
N LEU A 267 -6.22 7.29 10.01
CA LEU A 267 -6.52 8.68 9.65
C LEU A 267 -6.75 8.80 8.15
N VAL A 268 -7.87 9.39 7.77
CA VAL A 268 -8.16 9.79 6.40
C VAL A 268 -8.52 11.27 6.36
N ARG A 269 -7.84 12.05 5.52
CA ARG A 269 -7.99 13.51 5.45
C ARG A 269 -7.93 14.03 4.03
N ASN A 270 -8.85 14.92 3.65
CA ASN A 270 -8.89 15.54 2.32
C ASN A 270 -8.94 14.49 1.19
N VAL A 271 -10.00 13.67 1.22
CA VAL A 271 -10.30 12.57 0.28
C VAL A 271 -11.78 12.61 -0.09
N GLY A 272 -12.23 11.83 -1.08
CA GLY A 272 -13.64 11.71 -1.48
C GLY A 272 -14.43 10.98 -0.41
N GLU A 273 -14.15 9.69 -0.27
CA GLU A 273 -14.61 8.83 0.80
C GLU A 273 -13.48 8.49 1.77
N GLY A 274 -13.76 8.58 3.07
CA GLY A 274 -12.80 8.17 4.09
C GLY A 274 -12.57 6.67 4.07
N ILE A 275 -13.62 5.91 4.38
CA ILE A 275 -13.69 4.46 4.25
C ILE A 275 -14.83 4.11 3.29
N ASP A 276 -14.56 3.47 2.16
CA ASP A 276 -15.55 2.81 1.31
C ASP A 276 -15.40 1.29 1.48
N THR A 277 -16.42 0.61 1.97
CA THR A 277 -16.31 -0.81 2.30
C THR A 277 -17.50 -1.62 1.85
N PHE A 278 -17.17 -2.71 1.16
CA PHE A 278 -18.07 -3.77 0.74
C PHE A 278 -17.91 -4.98 1.68
N GLY A 279 -16.76 -5.05 2.39
CA GLY A 279 -16.37 -6.12 3.30
C GLY A 279 -17.33 -6.34 4.47
N CYS A 280 -17.19 -7.50 5.10
CA CYS A 280 -18.03 -7.92 6.22
C CYS A 280 -17.20 -8.27 7.45
N ASP A 281 -17.86 -8.38 8.61
CA ASP A 281 -17.28 -8.94 9.84
C ASP A 281 -15.89 -8.34 10.21
N SER A 282 -15.69 -7.07 9.89
CA SER A 282 -14.44 -6.35 10.15
C SER A 282 -14.62 -5.34 11.27
N ARG A 283 -13.55 -5.08 12.01
CA ARG A 283 -13.55 -4.12 13.12
C ARG A 283 -12.70 -2.92 12.78
N PHE A 284 -13.24 -1.75 13.01
CA PHE A 284 -12.63 -0.45 12.79
C PHE A 284 -12.57 0.28 14.14
N GLU A 285 -11.38 0.49 14.67
CA GLU A 285 -11.15 1.13 15.96
C GLU A 285 -10.47 2.48 15.76
N LYS A 286 -11.02 3.55 16.33
CA LYS A 286 -10.42 4.90 16.29
C LYS A 286 -10.14 5.39 14.87
N VAL A 287 -11.11 5.21 13.98
CA VAL A 287 -11.06 5.84 12.65
C VAL A 287 -11.30 7.34 12.80
N VAL A 288 -10.40 8.14 12.20
CA VAL A 288 -10.54 9.58 12.12
C VAL A 288 -10.71 9.95 10.65
N ALA A 289 -11.90 10.40 10.26
CA ALA A 289 -12.21 10.88 8.91
C ALA A 289 -12.44 12.40 8.92
N GLN A 290 -11.64 13.15 8.17
CA GLN A 290 -11.64 14.61 8.19
C GLN A 290 -11.71 15.19 6.79
N ASN A 291 -12.59 16.16 6.57
CA ASN A 291 -12.71 16.88 5.30
C ASN A 291 -12.89 15.90 4.12
N CYS A 292 -13.78 14.91 4.29
CA CYS A 292 -14.15 14.01 3.21
C CYS A 292 -15.14 14.71 2.29
N HIS A 293 -14.89 14.76 0.98
CA HIS A 293 -15.74 15.50 0.04
C HIS A 293 -17.13 14.87 -0.12
N ILE A 294 -17.27 13.56 0.11
CA ILE A 294 -18.52 12.82 -0.01
C ILE A 294 -18.90 12.17 1.33
N TYR A 295 -18.21 11.10 1.72
CA TYR A 295 -18.58 10.32 2.91
C TYR A 295 -17.41 10.15 3.88
N GLY A 296 -17.67 10.23 5.18
CA GLY A 296 -16.68 9.80 6.17
C GLY A 296 -16.48 8.29 6.15
N ILE A 297 -17.59 7.55 6.28
CA ILE A 297 -17.65 6.09 6.21
C ILE A 297 -18.83 5.69 5.32
N LYS A 298 -18.59 4.79 4.36
CA LYS A 298 -19.57 4.28 3.40
C LYS A 298 -19.55 2.76 3.43
N CYS A 299 -20.67 2.17 3.87
CA CYS A 299 -20.88 0.73 3.86
C CYS A 299 -21.91 0.39 2.78
N VAL A 300 -21.48 -0.32 1.74
CA VAL A 300 -22.26 -0.55 0.52
C VAL A 300 -22.04 -1.97 -0.04
N HIS A 301 -22.71 -2.31 -1.14
CA HIS A 301 -22.43 -3.53 -1.92
C HIS A 301 -22.36 -4.84 -1.12
N GLY A 302 -23.25 -4.99 -0.13
CA GLY A 302 -23.33 -6.20 0.70
C GLY A 302 -22.58 -6.12 2.03
N ALA A 303 -21.91 -5.00 2.33
CA ALA A 303 -21.24 -4.77 3.61
C ALA A 303 -22.18 -5.05 4.79
N SER A 304 -21.73 -5.88 5.73
CA SER A 304 -22.53 -6.30 6.87
C SER A 304 -21.67 -6.67 8.07
N ARG A 305 -22.22 -6.48 9.28
CA ARG A 305 -21.60 -6.88 10.55
C ARG A 305 -20.24 -6.22 10.81
N ASN A 306 -19.98 -5.07 10.20
CA ASN A 306 -18.82 -4.25 10.53
C ASN A 306 -19.08 -3.47 11.82
N VAL A 307 -18.04 -3.35 12.65
CA VAL A 307 -18.07 -2.59 13.90
C VAL A 307 -17.16 -1.39 13.77
N PHE A 308 -17.71 -0.19 13.96
CA PHE A 308 -16.95 1.06 14.04
C PHE A 308 -16.98 1.56 15.48
N ASP A 309 -15.88 1.35 16.21
CA ASP A 309 -15.70 1.74 17.61
C ASP A 309 -15.13 3.18 17.67
N ARG A 310 -16.00 4.10 18.11
CA ARG A 310 -15.74 5.53 18.33
C ARG A 310 -15.07 6.23 17.14
N PRO A 311 -15.70 6.20 15.94
CA PRO A 311 -15.17 6.96 14.81
C PRO A 311 -15.31 8.47 15.07
N ILE A 312 -14.29 9.23 14.69
CA ILE A 312 -14.31 10.68 14.70
C ILE A 312 -14.45 11.16 13.27
N ILE A 313 -15.62 11.70 12.93
CA ILE A 313 -15.91 12.19 11.58
C ILE A 313 -16.14 13.69 11.63
N ARG A 314 -15.37 14.46 10.86
CA ARG A 314 -15.45 15.93 10.83
C ARG A 314 -15.51 16.42 9.39
N ASN A 315 -16.44 17.33 9.11
CA ASN A 315 -16.58 18.00 7.82
C ASN A 315 -16.72 17.03 6.63
N ALA A 316 -17.54 16.00 6.76
CA ALA A 316 -17.92 15.18 5.61
C ALA A 316 -18.97 15.93 4.76
N GLY A 317 -18.84 15.88 3.44
CA GLY A 317 -19.66 16.66 2.52
C GLY A 317 -21.12 16.22 2.46
N LEU A 318 -21.38 14.96 2.10
CA LEU A 318 -22.74 14.43 1.93
C LEU A 318 -23.26 13.74 3.20
N ALA A 319 -22.46 12.87 3.83
CA ALA A 319 -22.81 12.28 5.12
C ALA A 319 -21.58 11.85 5.93
N GLY A 320 -21.72 11.86 7.26
CA GLY A 320 -20.70 11.30 8.14
C GLY A 320 -20.56 9.79 7.93
N ILE A 321 -21.66 9.05 8.09
CA ILE A 321 -21.74 7.61 7.84
C ILE A 321 -22.93 7.35 6.91
N THR A 322 -22.73 6.54 5.87
CA THR A 322 -23.80 6.02 5.02
C THR A 322 -23.80 4.49 5.02
N VAL A 323 -24.98 3.91 5.09
CA VAL A 323 -25.21 2.46 4.96
C VAL A 323 -26.28 2.28 3.89
N SER A 324 -25.87 1.82 2.72
CA SER A 324 -26.77 1.70 1.57
C SER A 324 -26.70 0.29 0.96
N GLY A 325 -27.83 -0.20 0.48
CA GLY A 325 -27.88 -1.42 -0.32
C GLY A 325 -27.70 -1.12 -1.80
N SER A 326 -26.95 -1.96 -2.51
CA SER A 326 -27.17 -2.14 -3.94
C SER A 326 -28.38 -3.08 -4.14
N ASN A 327 -29.00 -3.03 -5.33
CA ASN A 327 -30.10 -3.92 -5.73
C ASN A 327 -29.68 -5.40 -5.91
N GLU A 328 -28.43 -5.74 -5.58
CA GLU A 328 -27.93 -7.10 -5.65
C GLU A 328 -28.33 -7.86 -4.38
N ARG A 329 -29.14 -8.90 -4.58
CA ARG A 329 -29.61 -9.80 -3.52
C ARG A 329 -28.41 -10.47 -2.84
N VAL A 330 -28.00 -9.97 -1.68
CA VAL A 330 -27.28 -10.79 -0.70
C VAL A 330 -28.32 -11.36 0.26
N SER A 331 -28.45 -12.69 0.27
CA SER A 331 -29.38 -13.47 1.10
C SER A 331 -28.99 -13.51 2.59
N SER A 332 -28.61 -12.37 3.19
CA SER A 332 -28.33 -12.29 4.62
C SER A 332 -29.23 -11.25 5.32
N PRO A 333 -30.03 -11.62 6.34
CA PRO A 333 -31.04 -10.74 6.93
C PRO A 333 -30.51 -9.66 7.89
N HIS A 334 -29.20 -9.50 8.08
CA HIS A 334 -28.68 -8.63 9.15
C HIS A 334 -27.57 -7.69 8.68
N ARG A 335 -27.98 -6.52 8.17
CA ARG A 335 -27.12 -5.33 8.01
C ARG A 335 -26.99 -4.61 9.35
N VAL A 336 -26.26 -5.21 10.29
CA VAL A 336 -25.94 -4.53 11.55
C VAL A 336 -24.61 -3.81 11.36
N VAL A 337 -24.65 -2.48 11.25
CA VAL A 337 -23.47 -1.63 11.47
C VAL A 337 -23.60 -1.13 12.89
N ARG A 338 -22.65 -1.51 13.75
CA ARG A 338 -22.61 -1.03 15.14
C ARG A 338 -21.66 0.16 15.21
N VAL A 339 -22.22 1.31 15.58
CA VAL A 339 -21.45 2.52 15.91
C VAL A 339 -21.55 2.71 17.41
N ASP A 340 -20.46 2.42 18.12
CA ASP A 340 -20.35 2.73 19.55
C ASP A 340 -19.72 4.13 19.66
N SER A 341 -20.49 5.12 20.11
CA SER A 341 -20.04 6.52 20.30
C SER A 341 -19.58 6.80 21.72
#